data_AF-A0A1C6FDK7-F1
#
_entry.id   AF-A0A1C6FDK7-F1
#
_cell.length_a   1.000
_cell.length_b   1.000
_cell.length_c   1.000
_cell.angle_alpha   90.00
_cell.angle_beta   90.00
_cell.angle_gamma   90.00
#
_symmetry.space_group_name_H-M   'P 1'
#
loop_
_entity.id
_entity.type
_entity.pdbx_description
1 polymer ?
#
loop_
_entity_poly.entity_id
_entity_poly.type
_entity_poly.pdbx_seq_one_letter_code
_entity_poly.pdbx_strand_id
1 'polypeptide(L)'
;MKEIYEYLLKNSTFDNLIKNYIQGNRIAIIRNNEKSDYVINYLQEYILNNATVEGVEKKYKDLNSCYNLDSIKSKKLIVLNREINNNKRNIINTFLTFIEKDNLGRSLNDLYSITKKSLDFKDESFRFFSILSKCKEVIGNEEETVVEEIDKIIAGNYINIYIKYLKFKGNKKFEIIKDNIDVSDIKKIITKLSGILNNSFAFMPPIYNNEYTSDFENEEIYYKNYTPEQLLEEVKKINYKHNKKLLGEIVDIKWYKFSQIFNYKKITNKNKQVQDAYYKREKEIYNQYMENIDNLKLFSSSFKFLTKVFKEKVLDEIDDNVSNEDNLYECILNLKETLTTYEEFLSLENKVKSLSDIQRNILDYCYDKIDNKNDLEKIIRFIPSYYLYEEIEEDELKYEEEIIEYEYVDERIRNLHLALKAYDDIIPQVLKEYSYKNTNDYLKENKIDINKLDFIEVIDNKYEEKNYKLLSNLYPFLIISKEEYDANKEIINNSFQVIIKSEDFLISDDIKEYKSEISTNERLDKGITNLLSNLGYHIYEDEKDKSLLYVSGCKGKDEIKTIFINNKEEFNVNILIRLLDIIDKRGELIYIWYRNWWLNKNEEVQRLHFLLNR
;
A
#
# COMPACT_ATOMS: atom_id res chain seq x y z
N MET A 1 14.70 5.57 39.64
CA MET A 1 13.31 5.50 40.10
C MET A 1 13.28 4.98 41.51
N LYS A 2 12.51 5.62 42.39
CA LYS A 2 12.11 5.03 43.66
C LYS A 2 11.14 3.88 43.35
N GLU A 3 11.40 2.67 43.84
CA GLU A 3 10.55 1.48 43.59
C GLU A 3 9.06 1.76 43.90
N ILE A 4 8.75 2.75 44.74
CA ILE A 4 7.38 3.22 45.05
C ILE A 4 6.55 3.57 43.81
N TYR A 5 7.16 4.10 42.74
CA TYR A 5 6.43 4.40 41.50
C TYR A 5 5.93 3.14 40.81
N GLU A 6 6.70 2.04 40.88
CA GLU A 6 6.28 0.75 40.32
C GLU A 6 5.03 0.23 41.05
N TYR A 7 5.03 0.33 42.38
CA TYR A 7 3.85 -0.01 43.20
C TYR A 7 2.65 0.86 42.82
N LEU A 8 2.81 2.19 42.67
CA LEU A 8 1.72 3.08 42.27
C LEU A 8 1.12 2.75 40.90
N LEU A 9 1.95 2.31 39.97
CA LEU A 9 1.52 2.04 38.60
C LEU A 9 0.94 0.63 38.44
N LYS A 10 1.51 -0.38 39.11
CA LYS A 10 1.11 -1.79 38.95
C LYS A 10 0.16 -2.29 40.03
N ASN A 11 0.14 -1.69 41.22
CA ASN A 11 -0.58 -2.25 42.36
C ASN A 11 -1.39 -1.17 43.13
N SER A 12 -2.71 -1.27 43.07
CA SER A 12 -3.61 -0.35 43.78
C SER A 12 -3.62 -0.51 45.30
N THR A 13 -3.05 -1.59 45.86
CA THR A 13 -3.04 -1.90 47.30
C THR A 13 -2.37 -0.79 48.11
N PHE A 14 -1.26 -0.22 47.62
CA PHE A 14 -0.58 0.88 48.30
C PHE A 14 -1.48 2.12 48.39
N ASP A 15 -2.10 2.52 47.30
CA ASP A 15 -3.05 3.65 47.28
C ASP A 15 -4.29 3.40 48.14
N ASN A 16 -4.82 2.18 48.12
CA ASN A 16 -5.95 1.78 48.94
C ASN A 16 -5.60 1.83 50.42
N LEU A 17 -4.40 1.42 50.81
CA LEU A 17 -3.89 1.52 52.17
C LEU A 17 -3.85 2.99 52.64
N ILE A 18 -3.31 3.91 51.83
CA ILE A 18 -3.26 5.33 52.17
C ILE A 18 -4.68 5.93 52.28
N LYS A 19 -5.58 5.60 51.34
CA LYS A 19 -6.98 6.06 51.37
C LYS A 19 -7.74 5.58 52.60
N ASN A 20 -7.59 4.32 52.97
CA ASN A 20 -8.23 3.75 54.16
C ASN A 20 -7.77 4.44 55.44
N TYR A 21 -6.48 4.74 55.56
CA TYR A 21 -5.96 5.44 56.72
C TYR A 21 -6.54 6.86 56.83
N ILE A 22 -6.58 7.59 55.72
CA ILE A 22 -7.16 8.93 55.64
C ILE A 22 -8.65 8.94 56.01
N GLN A 23 -9.37 7.82 55.79
CA GLN A 23 -10.76 7.62 56.19
C GLN A 23 -10.93 7.26 57.68
N GLY A 24 -9.83 7.13 58.43
CA GLY A 24 -9.85 6.80 59.86
C GLY A 24 -9.85 5.30 60.16
N ASN A 25 -9.63 4.44 59.16
CA ASN A 25 -9.55 3.00 59.38
C ASN A 25 -8.19 2.63 59.99
N ARG A 26 -8.21 1.73 60.98
CA ARG A 26 -6.98 1.14 61.56
C ARG A 26 -6.50 0.01 60.66
N ILE A 27 -5.19 0.02 60.38
CA ILE A 27 -4.60 -0.84 59.35
C ILE A 27 -3.55 -1.78 59.95
N ALA A 28 -3.75 -3.08 59.71
CA ALA A 28 -2.77 -4.13 59.96
C ALA A 28 -2.22 -4.68 58.65
N ILE A 29 -0.92 -4.93 58.61
CA ILE A 29 -0.24 -5.61 57.51
C ILE A 29 0.33 -6.92 58.05
N ILE A 30 -0.12 -8.05 57.51
CA ILE A 30 0.39 -9.38 57.88
C ILE A 30 1.62 -9.69 57.03
N ARG A 31 2.77 -9.85 57.67
CA ARG A 31 4.05 -10.19 57.03
C ARG A 31 4.20 -11.70 56.90
N ASN A 32 4.19 -12.19 55.66
CA ASN A 32 4.28 -13.61 55.30
C ASN A 32 5.61 -13.96 54.60
N ASN A 33 6.36 -12.99 54.04
CA ASN A 33 7.59 -13.22 53.26
C ASN A 33 8.54 -12.00 53.24
N GLU A 34 9.83 -12.23 52.96
CA GLU A 34 10.90 -11.20 52.86
C GLU A 34 10.82 -10.32 51.59
N LYS A 35 10.15 -10.75 50.51
CA LYS A 35 10.15 -10.03 49.22
C LYS A 35 9.37 -8.70 49.20
N SER A 36 8.53 -8.41 50.21
CA SER A 36 7.67 -7.20 50.25
C SER A 36 8.28 -6.02 51.01
N ASP A 37 9.59 -6.05 51.28
CA ASP A 37 10.21 -5.15 52.25
C ASP A 37 10.29 -3.69 51.80
N TYR A 38 10.17 -3.38 50.49
CA TYR A 38 10.32 -2.00 50.03
C TYR A 38 9.22 -1.06 50.54
N VAL A 39 7.94 -1.40 50.35
CA VAL A 39 6.81 -0.56 50.81
C VAL A 39 6.86 -0.39 52.33
N ILE A 40 7.22 -1.47 53.03
CA ILE A 40 7.42 -1.48 54.48
C ILE A 40 8.55 -0.52 54.89
N ASN A 41 9.71 -0.59 54.22
CA ASN A 41 10.85 0.29 54.46
C ASN A 41 10.51 1.75 54.14
N TYR A 42 9.77 2.00 53.06
CA TYR A 42 9.30 3.33 52.68
C TYR A 42 8.37 3.94 53.75
N LEU A 43 7.55 3.11 54.39
CA LEU A 43 6.63 3.52 55.47
C LEU A 43 7.20 3.33 56.89
N GLN A 44 8.49 3.00 57.04
CA GLN A 44 9.09 2.56 58.32
C GLN A 44 8.86 3.51 59.50
N GLU A 45 8.85 4.83 59.25
CA GLU A 45 8.64 5.84 60.28
C GLU A 45 7.19 5.93 60.79
N TYR A 46 6.25 5.32 60.07
CA TYR A 46 4.81 5.29 60.38
C TYR A 46 4.36 3.93 60.94
N ILE A 47 5.28 2.96 61.02
CA ILE A 47 5.00 1.62 61.50
C ILE A 47 5.19 1.55 63.02
N LEU A 48 4.15 1.09 63.71
CA LEU A 48 4.14 1.04 65.17
C LEU A 48 5.22 0.12 65.73
N ASN A 49 5.46 -1.03 65.11
CA ASN A 49 6.46 -1.98 65.60
C ASN A 49 7.90 -1.49 65.48
N ASN A 50 8.15 -0.41 64.75
CA ASN A 50 9.45 0.26 64.66
C ASN A 50 9.57 1.42 65.66
N ALA A 51 8.54 1.70 66.46
CA ALA A 51 8.54 2.82 67.38
C ALA A 51 9.35 2.52 68.64
N THR A 52 10.20 3.47 69.05
CA THR A 52 10.92 3.44 70.34
C THR A 52 10.23 4.36 71.34
N VAL A 53 10.46 4.16 72.65
CA VAL A 53 9.92 5.01 73.72
C VAL A 53 10.24 6.49 73.45
N GLU A 54 11.50 6.81 73.14
CA GLU A 54 11.94 8.17 72.80
C GLU A 54 11.25 8.71 71.53
N GLY A 55 11.05 7.86 70.51
CA GLY A 55 10.41 8.25 69.26
C GLY A 55 8.93 8.57 69.43
N VAL A 56 8.23 7.76 70.24
CA VAL A 56 6.83 7.99 70.62
C VAL A 56 6.72 9.29 71.40
N GLU A 57 7.53 9.47 72.44
CA GLU A 57 7.55 10.68 73.25
C GLU A 57 7.81 11.94 72.41
N LYS A 58 8.77 11.88 71.47
CA LYS A 58 9.07 12.97 70.54
C LYS A 58 7.87 13.32 69.66
N LYS A 59 7.25 12.32 69.01
CA LYS A 59 6.07 12.55 68.17
C LYS A 59 4.89 13.13 68.97
N TYR A 60 4.68 12.69 70.21
CA TYR A 60 3.65 13.25 71.10
C TYR A 60 3.94 14.72 71.47
N LYS A 61 5.20 15.06 71.76
CA LYS A 61 5.60 16.45 72.02
C LYS A 61 5.36 17.35 70.79
N ASP A 62 5.59 16.81 69.60
CA ASP A 62 5.37 17.52 68.33
C ASP A 62 3.88 17.76 68.02
N LEU A 63 2.93 17.05 68.66
CA LEU A 63 1.48 17.20 68.44
C LEU A 63 0.96 18.62 68.68
N ASN A 64 1.54 19.33 69.64
CA ASN A 64 1.12 20.69 70.01
C ASN A 64 1.53 21.74 68.98
N SER A 65 2.44 21.41 68.05
CA SER A 65 2.91 22.32 66.99
C SER A 65 2.04 22.33 65.73
N CYS A 66 1.11 21.39 65.58
CA CYS A 66 0.28 21.23 64.39
C CYS A 66 -1.15 21.78 64.57
N TYR A 67 -1.27 23.09 64.86
CA TYR A 67 -2.55 23.80 64.85
C TYR A 67 -2.73 24.61 63.57
N ASN A 68 -3.01 23.90 62.47
CA ASN A 68 -3.80 24.32 61.31
C ASN A 68 -3.65 23.24 60.24
N LEU A 69 -4.59 22.29 60.23
CA LEU A 69 -4.65 21.25 59.21
C LEU A 69 -5.16 21.85 57.91
N ASP A 70 -4.26 22.06 56.96
CA ASP A 70 -4.66 22.41 55.61
C ASP A 70 -5.24 21.17 54.94
N SER A 71 -6.58 21.07 54.90
CA SER A 71 -7.31 20.07 54.08
C SER A 71 -6.90 20.05 52.59
N ILE A 72 -6.07 21.00 52.19
CA ILE A 72 -5.52 21.20 50.85
C ILE A 72 -4.57 20.06 50.47
N LYS A 73 -3.69 19.58 51.37
CA LYS A 73 -2.68 18.57 50.99
C LYS A 73 -3.30 17.20 50.71
N SER A 74 -4.26 16.74 51.51
CA SER A 74 -4.98 15.48 51.23
C SER A 74 -5.84 15.58 49.98
N LYS A 75 -6.49 16.72 49.74
CA LYS A 75 -7.18 16.99 48.46
C LYS A 75 -6.20 16.92 47.29
N LYS A 76 -5.00 17.52 47.42
CA LYS A 76 -3.94 17.47 46.40
C LYS A 76 -3.47 16.04 46.15
N LEU A 77 -3.30 15.23 47.19
CA LEU A 77 -2.94 13.82 47.07
C LEU A 77 -4.01 13.02 46.28
N ILE A 78 -5.29 13.26 46.55
CA ILE A 78 -6.41 12.62 45.82
C ILE A 78 -6.42 13.05 44.34
N VAL A 79 -6.19 14.33 44.05
CA VAL A 79 -6.12 14.84 42.67
C VAL A 79 -4.94 14.22 41.92
N LEU A 80 -3.75 14.19 42.53
CA LEU A 80 -2.55 13.56 41.96
C LEU A 80 -2.76 12.08 41.66
N ASN A 81 -3.40 11.34 42.57
CA ASN A 81 -3.72 9.93 42.34
C ASN A 81 -4.64 9.73 41.11
N ARG A 82 -5.66 10.57 40.96
CA ARG A 82 -6.53 10.54 39.77
C ARG A 82 -5.75 10.88 38.50
N GLU A 83 -4.89 11.89 38.57
CA GLU A 83 -4.04 12.30 37.45
C GLU A 83 -3.07 11.18 37.02
N ILE A 84 -2.39 10.54 37.98
CA ILE A 84 -1.51 9.38 37.74
C ILE A 84 -2.28 8.25 37.04
N ASN A 85 -3.45 7.88 37.56
CA ASN A 85 -4.24 6.79 37.01
C ASN A 85 -4.80 7.12 35.61
N ASN A 86 -5.24 8.36 35.40
CA ASN A 86 -5.73 8.81 34.09
C ASN A 86 -4.61 8.85 33.06
N ASN A 87 -3.46 9.45 33.38
CA ASN A 87 -2.31 9.51 32.47
C ASN A 87 -1.82 8.11 32.14
N LYS A 88 -1.66 7.23 33.14
CA LYS A 88 -1.29 5.82 32.94
C LYS A 88 -2.25 5.13 31.97
N ARG A 89 -3.55 5.20 32.24
CA ARG A 89 -4.57 4.53 31.42
C ARG A 89 -4.57 5.04 29.98
N ASN A 90 -4.51 6.36 29.80
CA ASN A 90 -4.55 6.96 28.48
C ASN A 90 -3.32 6.60 27.66
N ILE A 91 -2.11 6.69 28.23
CA ILE A 91 -0.88 6.27 27.55
C ILE A 91 -0.97 4.80 27.11
N ILE A 92 -1.37 3.90 28.02
CA ILE A 92 -1.46 2.47 27.72
C ILE A 92 -2.51 2.19 26.64
N ASN A 93 -3.71 2.77 26.76
CA ASN A 93 -4.78 2.58 25.79
C ASN A 93 -4.38 3.08 24.40
N THR A 94 -3.78 4.27 24.30
CA THR A 94 -3.28 4.82 23.04
C THR A 94 -2.31 3.89 22.35
N PHE A 95 -1.33 3.31 23.06
CA PHE A 95 -0.42 2.37 22.42
C PHE A 95 -1.05 1.02 22.11
N LEU A 96 -1.99 0.53 22.94
CA LEU A 96 -2.73 -0.71 22.69
C LEU A 96 -3.46 -0.66 21.35
N THR A 97 -4.09 0.47 21.03
CA THR A 97 -4.74 0.71 19.73
C THR A 97 -3.86 0.38 18.53
N PHE A 98 -2.56 0.69 18.59
CA PHE A 98 -1.65 0.48 17.46
C PHE A 98 -1.05 -0.93 17.39
N ILE A 99 -1.15 -1.72 18.45
CA ILE A 99 -0.54 -3.06 18.56
C ILE A 99 -1.58 -4.18 18.65
N GLU A 100 -2.84 -3.86 18.91
CA GLU A 100 -3.94 -4.82 18.87
C GLU A 100 -4.06 -5.38 17.45
N LYS A 101 -4.20 -6.70 17.36
CA LYS A 101 -4.24 -7.43 16.10
C LYS A 101 -5.67 -7.72 15.70
N ASP A 102 -5.92 -7.58 14.40
CA ASP A 102 -7.16 -7.96 13.74
C ASP A 102 -7.28 -9.50 13.62
N ASN A 103 -8.32 -9.94 12.91
CA ASN A 103 -8.57 -11.37 12.67
C ASN A 103 -7.51 -12.03 11.78
N LEU A 104 -6.78 -11.25 10.98
CA LEU A 104 -5.69 -11.70 10.12
C LEU A 104 -4.32 -11.62 10.82
N GLY A 105 -4.30 -11.21 12.10
CA GLY A 105 -3.08 -11.12 12.91
C GLY A 105 -2.23 -9.89 12.63
N ARG A 106 -2.78 -8.88 11.94
CA ARG A 106 -2.18 -7.58 11.59
C ARG A 106 -2.67 -6.52 12.59
N SER A 107 -1.75 -5.71 13.10
CA SER A 107 -2.06 -4.49 13.85
C SER A 107 -1.95 -3.25 12.97
N LEU A 108 -2.48 -2.11 13.41
CA LEU A 108 -2.31 -0.85 12.69
C LEU A 108 -0.82 -0.48 12.48
N ASN A 109 0.06 -0.81 13.44
CA ASN A 109 1.51 -0.72 13.24
C ASN A 109 2.05 -1.67 12.17
N ASP A 110 1.49 -2.89 12.02
CA ASP A 110 1.82 -3.77 10.89
C ASP A 110 1.50 -3.09 9.57
N LEU A 111 0.29 -2.57 9.43
CA LEU A 111 -0.21 -1.95 8.22
C LEU A 111 0.62 -0.72 7.82
N TYR A 112 0.91 0.20 8.75
CA TYR A 112 1.78 1.35 8.49
C TYR A 112 3.18 0.94 8.01
N SER A 113 3.73 -0.14 8.55
CA SER A 113 5.07 -0.61 8.19
C SER A 113 5.13 -1.30 6.82
N ILE A 114 4.06 -1.99 6.42
CA ILE A 114 3.95 -2.67 5.12
C ILE A 114 3.73 -1.65 4.01
N THR A 115 2.79 -0.72 4.22
CA THR A 115 2.39 0.28 3.22
C THR A 115 3.41 1.41 3.07
N LYS A 116 4.21 1.68 4.12
CA LYS A 116 5.24 2.72 4.16
C LYS A 116 4.75 4.13 3.80
N LYS A 117 3.48 4.50 4.06
CA LYS A 117 3.04 5.89 3.78
C LYS A 117 1.73 6.31 4.43
N SER A 118 1.69 7.60 4.79
CA SER A 118 0.53 8.45 4.53
C SER A 118 0.40 8.62 3.01
N LEU A 119 -0.76 8.34 2.42
CA LEU A 119 -0.99 8.60 1.00
C LEU A 119 -0.97 10.12 0.78
N ASP A 120 0.12 10.68 0.21
CA ASP A 120 0.12 12.10 -0.16
C ASP A 120 -0.84 12.26 -1.35
N PHE A 121 -1.70 13.28 -1.30
CA PHE A 121 -2.65 13.60 -2.37
C PHE A 121 -1.96 13.77 -3.74
N LYS A 122 -0.66 14.09 -3.75
CA LYS A 122 0.15 14.24 -4.97
C LYS A 122 0.77 12.92 -5.48
N ASP A 123 0.66 11.82 -4.74
CA ASP A 123 1.26 10.55 -5.09
C ASP A 123 0.47 9.74 -6.12
N GLU A 124 1.19 8.97 -6.93
CA GLU A 124 0.60 8.01 -7.87
C GLU A 124 -0.24 6.94 -7.13
N SER A 125 0.18 6.51 -5.94
CA SER A 125 -0.57 5.56 -5.10
C SER A 125 -1.91 6.11 -4.64
N PHE A 126 -2.00 7.39 -4.27
CA PHE A 126 -3.28 8.01 -3.90
C PHE A 126 -4.23 8.08 -5.10
N ARG A 127 -3.70 8.43 -6.29
CA ARG A 127 -4.47 8.39 -7.53
C ARG A 127 -5.04 6.99 -7.80
N PHE A 128 -4.23 5.94 -7.65
CA PHE A 128 -4.69 4.56 -7.82
C PHE A 128 -5.74 4.16 -6.79
N PHE A 129 -5.53 4.50 -5.51
CA PHE A 129 -6.50 4.27 -4.45
C PHE A 129 -7.86 4.93 -4.76
N SER A 130 -7.85 6.19 -5.22
CA SER A 130 -9.08 6.93 -5.59
C SER A 130 -9.83 6.33 -6.80
N ILE A 131 -9.10 5.68 -7.72
CA ILE A 131 -9.70 4.97 -8.85
C ILE A 131 -10.32 3.66 -8.38
N LEU A 132 -9.58 2.88 -7.59
CA LEU A 132 -9.98 1.54 -7.13
C LEU A 132 -11.11 1.56 -6.09
N SER A 133 -11.19 2.59 -5.25
CA SER A 133 -12.31 2.87 -4.32
C SER A 133 -13.66 3.15 -5.02
N LYS A 134 -13.70 3.08 -6.35
CA LYS A 134 -14.94 3.13 -7.16
C LYS A 134 -15.10 1.91 -8.07
N CYS A 135 -14.16 0.96 -8.01
CA CYS A 135 -14.21 -0.28 -8.78
C CYS A 135 -15.07 -1.30 -8.05
N LYS A 136 -16.22 -1.66 -8.64
CA LYS A 136 -17.18 -2.58 -8.03
C LYS A 136 -16.59 -3.95 -7.71
N GLU A 137 -15.71 -4.47 -8.57
CA GLU A 137 -15.12 -5.79 -8.34
C GLU A 137 -14.10 -5.79 -7.21
N VAL A 138 -13.44 -4.66 -6.94
CA VAL A 138 -12.48 -4.53 -5.84
C VAL A 138 -13.22 -4.36 -4.51
N ILE A 139 -14.22 -3.49 -4.46
CA ILE A 139 -14.95 -3.19 -3.21
C ILE A 139 -16.01 -4.27 -2.88
N GLY A 140 -16.57 -4.91 -3.91
CA GLY A 140 -17.73 -5.80 -3.77
C GLY A 140 -17.39 -7.27 -3.52
N ASN A 141 -16.12 -7.66 -3.58
CA ASN A 141 -15.65 -9.04 -3.38
C ASN A 141 -14.64 -9.10 -2.22
N GLU A 142 -14.43 -10.29 -1.67
CA GLU A 142 -13.44 -10.53 -0.61
C GLU A 142 -11.99 -10.33 -1.13
N GLU A 143 -11.12 -9.76 -0.29
CA GLU A 143 -9.69 -9.48 -0.60
C GLU A 143 -9.00 -10.69 -1.23
N GLU A 144 -9.11 -11.87 -0.60
CA GLU A 144 -8.47 -13.10 -1.05
C GLU A 144 -8.88 -13.48 -2.49
N THR A 145 -10.17 -13.39 -2.80
CA THR A 145 -10.70 -13.70 -4.13
C THR A 145 -10.14 -12.74 -5.18
N VAL A 146 -10.11 -11.44 -4.88
CA VAL A 146 -9.63 -10.45 -5.85
C VAL A 146 -8.12 -10.59 -6.06
N VAL A 147 -7.35 -10.76 -4.99
CA VAL A 147 -5.89 -10.94 -5.07
C VAL A 147 -5.53 -12.18 -5.89
N GLU A 148 -6.22 -13.31 -5.70
CA GLU A 148 -6.02 -14.50 -6.54
C GLU A 148 -6.27 -14.22 -8.04
N GLU A 149 -7.30 -13.46 -8.36
CA GLU A 149 -7.62 -13.11 -9.76
C GLU A 149 -6.57 -12.15 -10.35
N ILE A 150 -6.02 -11.23 -9.55
CA ILE A 150 -4.92 -10.35 -9.95
C ILE A 150 -3.64 -11.15 -10.23
N ASP A 151 -3.31 -12.12 -9.38
CA ASP A 151 -2.15 -12.98 -9.58
C ASP A 151 -2.26 -13.78 -10.89
N LYS A 152 -3.46 -14.28 -11.21
CA LYS A 152 -3.74 -14.93 -12.51
C LYS A 152 -3.57 -13.97 -13.69
N ILE A 153 -4.01 -12.72 -13.57
CA ILE A 153 -3.81 -11.68 -14.61
C ILE A 153 -2.31 -11.45 -14.87
N ILE A 154 -1.53 -11.30 -13.80
CA ILE A 154 -0.10 -11.00 -13.85
C ILE A 154 0.66 -12.21 -14.42
N ALA A 155 0.45 -13.40 -13.86
CA ALA A 155 1.12 -14.63 -14.30
C ALA A 155 0.82 -14.97 -15.77
N GLY A 156 -0.41 -14.71 -16.22
CA GLY A 156 -0.82 -14.93 -17.61
C GLY A 156 -0.40 -13.83 -18.59
N ASN A 157 0.29 -12.77 -18.14
CA ASN A 157 0.62 -11.59 -18.94
C ASN A 157 -0.61 -10.97 -19.65
N TYR A 158 -1.78 -11.06 -18.99
CA TYR A 158 -3.04 -10.65 -19.58
C TYR A 158 -3.15 -9.13 -19.76
N ILE A 159 -2.38 -8.35 -18.99
CA ILE A 159 -2.32 -6.89 -19.12
C ILE A 159 -1.84 -6.47 -20.53
N ASN A 160 -0.73 -7.04 -20.99
CA ASN A 160 -0.20 -6.74 -22.33
C ASN A 160 -1.09 -7.29 -23.45
N ILE A 161 -1.65 -8.49 -23.25
CA ILE A 161 -2.62 -9.09 -24.18
C ILE A 161 -3.83 -8.17 -24.33
N TYR A 162 -4.36 -7.67 -23.22
CA TYR A 162 -5.54 -6.81 -23.17
C TYR A 162 -5.29 -5.44 -23.82
N ILE A 163 -4.14 -4.80 -23.55
CA ILE A 163 -3.76 -3.54 -24.22
C ILE A 163 -3.68 -3.73 -25.75
N LYS A 164 -3.05 -4.82 -26.23
CA LYS A 164 -2.98 -5.13 -27.67
C LYS A 164 -4.35 -5.40 -28.27
N TYR A 165 -5.18 -6.17 -27.57
CA TYR A 165 -6.55 -6.44 -27.98
C TYR A 165 -7.35 -5.14 -28.20
N LEU A 166 -7.31 -4.21 -27.26
CA LEU A 166 -8.02 -2.93 -27.40
C LEU A 166 -7.46 -2.04 -28.52
N LYS A 167 -6.15 -2.09 -28.81
CA LYS A 167 -5.58 -1.38 -29.98
C LYS A 167 -6.10 -1.91 -31.32
N PHE A 168 -6.39 -3.21 -31.40
CA PHE A 168 -6.91 -3.83 -32.61
C PHE A 168 -8.44 -3.78 -32.69
N LYS A 169 -9.14 -3.73 -31.55
CA LYS A 169 -10.59 -3.63 -31.48
C LYS A 169 -11.07 -2.37 -32.22
N GLY A 170 -11.90 -2.55 -33.25
CA GLY A 170 -12.41 -1.44 -34.06
C GLY A 170 -11.41 -0.87 -35.09
N ASN A 171 -10.33 -1.59 -35.40
CA ASN A 171 -9.41 -1.19 -36.47
C ASN A 171 -10.11 -1.20 -37.84
N LYS A 172 -10.12 -0.05 -38.52
CA LYS A 172 -10.75 0.14 -39.84
C LYS A 172 -10.22 -0.81 -40.92
N LYS A 173 -8.96 -1.28 -40.79
CA LYS A 173 -8.41 -2.28 -41.72
C LYS A 173 -9.23 -3.57 -41.75
N PHE A 174 -9.95 -3.90 -40.68
CA PHE A 174 -10.78 -5.11 -40.63
C PHE A 174 -12.14 -4.93 -41.31
N GLU A 175 -12.54 -3.72 -41.70
CA GLU A 175 -13.84 -3.47 -42.35
C GLU A 175 -13.99 -4.15 -43.71
N ILE A 176 -12.88 -4.48 -44.38
CA ILE A 176 -12.88 -5.20 -45.66
C ILE A 176 -13.09 -6.72 -45.49
N ILE A 177 -12.97 -7.23 -44.27
CA ILE A 177 -13.14 -8.64 -43.92
C ILE A 177 -14.64 -8.92 -43.67
N LYS A 178 -15.11 -10.12 -44.00
CA LYS A 178 -16.48 -10.58 -43.70
C LYS A 178 -16.68 -10.85 -42.21
N ASP A 179 -17.92 -10.76 -41.75
CA ASP A 179 -18.29 -11.20 -40.41
C ASP A 179 -18.38 -12.74 -40.35
N ASN A 180 -18.15 -13.34 -39.17
CA ASN A 180 -18.31 -14.78 -38.90
C ASN A 180 -17.52 -15.73 -39.82
N ILE A 181 -16.20 -15.54 -39.88
CA ILE A 181 -15.28 -16.36 -40.70
C ILE A 181 -14.66 -17.46 -39.86
N ASP A 182 -14.50 -18.65 -40.44
CA ASP A 182 -13.70 -19.72 -39.86
C ASP A 182 -12.19 -19.37 -39.89
N VAL A 183 -11.54 -19.43 -38.72
CA VAL A 183 -10.08 -19.24 -38.57
C VAL A 183 -9.29 -20.18 -39.49
N SER A 184 -9.81 -21.37 -39.79
CA SER A 184 -9.17 -22.30 -40.72
C SER A 184 -9.07 -21.76 -42.15
N ASP A 185 -10.04 -20.93 -42.56
CA ASP A 185 -10.07 -20.33 -43.89
C ASP A 185 -9.16 -19.12 -43.99
N ILE A 186 -9.02 -18.34 -42.92
CA ILE A 186 -8.02 -17.26 -42.82
C ILE A 186 -6.62 -17.83 -43.06
N LYS A 187 -6.25 -18.89 -42.32
CA LYS A 187 -4.94 -19.56 -42.46
C LYS A 187 -4.67 -20.10 -43.86
N LYS A 188 -5.67 -20.74 -44.48
CA LYS A 188 -5.57 -21.23 -45.87
C LYS A 188 -5.31 -20.08 -46.85
N ILE A 189 -6.02 -18.96 -46.70
CA ILE A 189 -5.83 -17.81 -47.59
C ILE A 189 -4.49 -17.14 -47.38
N ILE A 190 -4.04 -16.91 -46.13
CA ILE A 190 -2.70 -16.38 -45.84
C ILE A 190 -1.62 -17.26 -46.50
N THR A 191 -1.76 -18.57 -46.44
CA THR A 191 -0.83 -19.53 -47.05
C THR A 191 -0.83 -19.39 -48.57
N LYS A 192 -2.02 -19.30 -49.20
CA LYS A 192 -2.16 -19.12 -50.64
C LYS A 192 -1.60 -17.77 -51.11
N LEU A 193 -1.89 -16.68 -50.41
CA LEU A 193 -1.33 -15.35 -50.70
C LEU A 193 0.18 -15.33 -50.54
N SER A 194 0.73 -16.02 -49.54
CA SER A 194 2.18 -16.16 -49.39
C SER A 194 2.82 -16.94 -50.55
N GLY A 195 2.12 -17.97 -51.07
CA GLY A 195 2.55 -18.68 -52.27
C GLY A 195 2.55 -17.80 -53.52
N ILE A 196 1.57 -16.91 -53.66
CA ILE A 196 1.49 -15.93 -54.76
C ILE A 196 2.63 -14.92 -54.63
N LEU A 197 2.82 -14.30 -53.46
CA LEU A 197 3.88 -13.30 -53.20
C LEU A 197 5.30 -13.84 -53.39
N ASN A 198 5.50 -15.16 -53.20
CA ASN A 198 6.79 -15.81 -53.43
C ASN A 198 7.03 -16.21 -54.89
N ASN A 199 6.09 -15.94 -55.80
CA ASN A 199 6.19 -16.25 -57.22
C ASN A 199 6.04 -14.98 -58.05
N SER A 200 7.16 -14.43 -58.56
CA SER A 200 7.14 -13.22 -59.39
C SER A 200 6.25 -13.37 -60.64
N PHE A 201 6.18 -14.58 -61.23
CA PHE A 201 5.31 -14.83 -62.39
C PHE A 201 3.81 -14.75 -62.07
N ALA A 202 3.43 -14.79 -60.79
CA ALA A 202 2.02 -14.72 -60.38
C ALA A 202 1.45 -13.29 -60.48
N PHE A 203 2.29 -12.27 -60.70
CA PHE A 203 1.89 -10.87 -60.86
C PHE A 203 2.00 -10.38 -62.30
N MET A 204 2.68 -11.15 -63.17
CA MET A 204 2.83 -10.80 -64.58
C MET A 204 1.47 -10.93 -65.28
N PRO A 205 0.94 -9.84 -65.87
CA PRO A 205 -0.35 -9.89 -66.56
C PRO A 205 -0.27 -10.82 -67.78
N PRO A 206 -1.25 -11.72 -68.00
CA PRO A 206 -1.26 -12.65 -69.12
C PRO A 206 -1.71 -11.97 -70.43
N ILE A 207 -0.99 -10.92 -70.82
CA ILE A 207 -1.22 -10.17 -72.05
C ILE A 207 -0.13 -10.45 -73.09
N TYR A 208 -0.43 -10.20 -74.36
CA TYR A 208 0.56 -10.27 -75.42
C TYR A 208 1.74 -9.35 -75.13
N ASN A 209 2.96 -9.84 -75.30
CA ASN A 209 4.19 -9.06 -75.23
C ASN A 209 4.77 -8.82 -76.63
N ASN A 210 4.44 -7.66 -77.22
CA ASN A 210 4.87 -7.24 -78.55
C ASN A 210 4.90 -5.71 -78.68
N GLU A 211 5.09 -5.20 -79.90
CA GLU A 211 5.20 -3.76 -80.18
C GLU A 211 3.96 -2.92 -79.81
N TYR A 212 2.79 -3.55 -79.60
CA TYR A 212 1.53 -2.89 -79.25
C TYR A 212 1.20 -2.93 -77.75
N THR A 213 1.97 -3.66 -76.94
CA THR A 213 1.71 -3.85 -75.50
C THR A 213 1.81 -2.54 -74.73
N SER A 214 2.85 -1.76 -75.00
CA SER A 214 3.03 -0.46 -74.32
C SER A 214 1.89 0.52 -74.59
N ASP A 215 1.23 0.46 -75.74
CA ASP A 215 0.06 1.29 -76.02
C ASP A 215 -1.17 0.78 -75.27
N PHE A 216 -1.32 -0.54 -75.13
CA PHE A 216 -2.41 -1.14 -74.35
C PHE A 216 -2.36 -0.69 -72.88
N GLU A 217 -1.16 -0.67 -72.29
CA GLU A 217 -0.91 -0.25 -70.92
C GLU A 217 -1.02 1.27 -70.74
N ASN A 218 -0.31 2.07 -71.56
CA ASN A 218 -0.29 3.53 -71.42
C ASN A 218 -1.64 4.19 -71.72
N GLU A 219 -2.44 3.60 -72.62
CA GLU A 219 -3.78 4.11 -72.91
C GLU A 219 -4.84 3.52 -71.97
N GLU A 220 -4.45 2.72 -70.97
CA GLU A 220 -5.34 2.12 -69.96
C GLU A 220 -6.54 1.40 -70.60
N ILE A 221 -6.29 0.70 -71.72
CA ILE A 221 -7.35 0.12 -72.57
C ILE A 221 -8.29 -0.78 -71.78
N TYR A 222 -7.74 -1.55 -70.82
CA TYR A 222 -8.50 -2.42 -69.94
C TYR A 222 -9.53 -1.66 -69.09
N TYR A 223 -9.09 -0.61 -68.39
CA TYR A 223 -9.89 0.12 -67.40
C TYR A 223 -10.97 1.02 -68.03
N LYS A 224 -10.77 1.45 -69.28
CA LYS A 224 -11.73 2.30 -70.00
C LYS A 224 -13.01 1.58 -70.42
N ASN A 225 -13.07 0.25 -70.31
CA ASN A 225 -14.26 -0.56 -70.58
C ASN A 225 -14.93 -0.23 -71.94
N TYR A 226 -14.12 -0.09 -72.98
CA TYR A 226 -14.59 0.27 -74.32
C TYR A 226 -15.62 -0.72 -74.88
N THR A 227 -16.61 -0.20 -75.61
CA THR A 227 -17.43 -1.06 -76.49
C THR A 227 -16.58 -1.59 -77.66
N PRO A 228 -16.99 -2.67 -78.33
CA PRO A 228 -16.29 -3.19 -79.50
C PRO A 228 -15.99 -2.12 -80.56
N GLU A 229 -16.92 -1.18 -80.78
CA GLU A 229 -16.76 -0.08 -81.73
C GLU A 229 -15.71 0.93 -81.27
N GLN A 230 -15.73 1.30 -79.99
CA GLN A 230 -14.76 2.24 -79.39
C GLN A 230 -13.35 1.64 -79.39
N LEU A 231 -13.23 0.36 -79.04
CA LEU A 231 -11.95 -0.34 -79.08
C LEU A 231 -11.39 -0.38 -80.51
N LEU A 232 -12.24 -0.61 -81.51
CA LEU A 232 -11.84 -0.59 -82.91
C LEU A 232 -11.32 0.80 -83.35
N GLU A 233 -11.89 1.89 -82.83
CA GLU A 233 -11.38 3.25 -83.09
C GLU A 233 -10.00 3.49 -82.49
N GLU A 234 -9.76 3.05 -81.25
CA GLU A 234 -8.43 3.13 -80.63
C GLU A 234 -7.41 2.25 -81.36
N VAL A 235 -7.80 1.03 -81.73
CA VAL A 235 -6.95 0.13 -82.51
C VAL A 235 -6.58 0.73 -83.87
N LYS A 236 -7.48 1.47 -84.54
CA LYS A 236 -7.14 2.19 -85.78
C LYS A 236 -6.04 3.24 -85.57
N LYS A 237 -6.10 3.98 -84.46
CA LYS A 237 -5.06 4.98 -84.12
C LYS A 237 -3.72 4.29 -83.86
N ILE A 238 -3.71 3.19 -83.12
CA ILE A 238 -2.51 2.42 -82.78
C ILE A 238 -1.94 1.73 -84.03
N ASN A 239 -2.79 1.12 -84.85
CA ASN A 239 -2.38 0.53 -86.13
C ASN A 239 -1.77 1.59 -87.05
N TYR A 240 -2.33 2.79 -87.10
CA TYR A 240 -1.73 3.89 -87.85
C TYR A 240 -0.37 4.32 -87.28
N LYS A 241 -0.24 4.41 -85.95
CA LYS A 241 1.02 4.76 -85.26
C LYS A 241 2.17 3.84 -85.67
N HIS A 242 1.94 2.52 -85.68
CA HIS A 242 2.96 1.52 -85.95
C HIS A 242 3.10 1.12 -87.42
N ASN A 243 1.98 0.94 -88.13
CA ASN A 243 1.94 0.31 -89.44
C ASN A 243 1.72 1.27 -90.62
N LYS A 244 1.64 2.60 -90.41
CA LYS A 244 1.44 3.59 -91.51
C LYS A 244 2.47 3.50 -92.64
N LYS A 245 3.68 2.99 -92.38
CA LYS A 245 4.73 2.83 -93.41
C LYS A 245 4.26 1.91 -94.55
N LEU A 246 3.43 0.91 -94.24
CA LEU A 246 2.82 0.03 -95.24
C LEU A 246 1.96 0.84 -96.22
N LEU A 247 1.18 1.80 -95.73
CA LEU A 247 0.36 2.66 -96.59
C LEU A 247 1.22 3.54 -97.52
N GLY A 248 2.46 3.84 -97.17
CA GLY A 248 3.42 4.54 -98.02
C GLY A 248 3.91 3.72 -99.23
N GLU A 249 3.69 2.41 -99.24
CA GLU A 249 4.01 1.53 -100.37
C GLU A 249 2.91 1.54 -101.46
N ILE A 250 1.78 2.21 -101.19
CA ILE A 250 0.69 2.39 -102.15
C ILE A 250 1.17 3.35 -103.25
N VAL A 251 1.05 2.89 -104.49
CA VAL A 251 1.41 3.68 -105.67
C VAL A 251 0.16 4.34 -106.24
N ASP A 252 0.06 5.66 -106.12
CA ASP A 252 -0.97 6.42 -106.81
C ASP A 252 -0.75 6.37 -108.32
N ILE A 253 -1.71 5.75 -109.02
CA ILE A 253 -1.67 5.60 -110.48
C ILE A 253 -1.97 6.96 -111.11
N LYS A 254 -0.95 7.54 -111.72
CA LYS A 254 -1.06 8.81 -112.42
C LYS A 254 -1.33 8.55 -113.89
N TRP A 255 -2.42 9.11 -114.42
CA TRP A 255 -2.89 8.91 -115.81
C TRP A 255 -1.85 9.28 -116.88
N TYR A 256 -0.80 10.03 -116.52
CA TYR A 256 0.30 10.42 -117.39
C TYR A 256 1.54 9.50 -117.33
N LYS A 257 1.57 8.47 -116.48
CA LYS A 257 2.69 7.51 -116.39
C LYS A 257 2.36 6.21 -117.14
N PHE A 258 2.72 6.14 -118.42
CA PHE A 258 2.46 4.99 -119.30
C PHE A 258 2.90 3.63 -118.72
N SER A 259 4.06 3.55 -118.06
CA SER A 259 4.54 2.32 -117.43
C SER A 259 3.67 1.81 -116.28
N GLN A 260 2.91 2.69 -115.62
CA GLN A 260 1.94 2.34 -114.58
C GLN A 260 0.61 1.88 -115.18
N ILE A 261 0.21 2.44 -116.33
CA ILE A 261 -1.01 2.05 -117.07
C ILE A 261 -0.85 0.65 -117.67
N PHE A 262 0.30 0.34 -118.27
CA PHE A 262 0.59 -1.01 -118.79
C PHE A 262 0.64 -2.06 -117.67
N ASN A 263 1.11 -1.68 -116.49
CA ASN A 263 1.15 -2.52 -115.30
C ASN A 263 -0.06 -2.30 -114.38
N TYR A 264 -1.16 -1.69 -114.87
CA TYR A 264 -2.28 -1.25 -114.03
C TYR A 264 -2.80 -2.37 -113.14
N LYS A 265 -3.11 -3.54 -113.72
CA LYS A 265 -3.56 -4.73 -112.98
C LYS A 265 -2.55 -5.20 -111.93
N LYS A 266 -1.24 -5.07 -112.20
CA LYS A 266 -0.18 -5.47 -111.29
C LYS A 266 -0.03 -4.48 -110.13
N ILE A 267 -0.15 -3.18 -110.41
CA ILE A 267 -0.08 -2.11 -109.40
C ILE A 267 -1.33 -2.09 -108.53
N THR A 268 -2.53 -2.22 -109.12
CA THR A 268 -3.78 -2.31 -108.33
C THR A 268 -3.81 -3.55 -107.45
N ASN A 269 -3.36 -4.71 -107.96
CA ASN A 269 -3.20 -5.90 -107.13
C ASN A 269 -2.18 -5.70 -106.00
N LYS A 270 -1.05 -5.02 -106.26
CA LYS A 270 -0.06 -4.71 -105.23
C LYS A 270 -0.60 -3.73 -104.16
N ASN A 271 -1.28 -2.65 -104.57
CA ASN A 271 -1.91 -1.70 -103.65
C ASN A 271 -3.00 -2.39 -102.81
N LYS A 272 -3.79 -3.28 -103.44
CA LYS A 272 -4.78 -4.09 -102.73
C LYS A 272 -4.10 -5.02 -101.71
N GLN A 273 -3.01 -5.69 -102.07
CA GLN A 273 -2.24 -6.52 -101.13
C GLN A 273 -1.68 -5.73 -99.94
N VAL A 274 -1.22 -4.49 -100.17
CA VAL A 274 -0.73 -3.59 -99.12
C VAL A 274 -1.86 -3.13 -98.19
N GLN A 275 -3.01 -2.75 -98.74
CA GLN A 275 -4.20 -2.40 -97.96
C GLN A 275 -4.73 -3.61 -97.17
N ASP A 276 -4.83 -4.77 -97.81
CA ASP A 276 -5.24 -6.02 -97.17
C ASP A 276 -4.27 -6.38 -96.02
N ALA A 277 -2.96 -6.18 -96.20
CA ALA A 277 -1.97 -6.39 -95.15
C ALA A 277 -2.11 -5.39 -93.98
N TYR A 278 -2.39 -4.11 -94.27
CA TYR A 278 -2.64 -3.09 -93.25
C TYR A 278 -3.90 -3.38 -92.43
N TYR A 279 -5.02 -3.73 -93.08
CA TYR A 279 -6.26 -4.11 -92.40
C TYR A 279 -6.14 -5.46 -91.68
N LYS A 280 -5.29 -6.37 -92.19
CA LYS A 280 -4.96 -7.61 -91.48
C LYS A 280 -4.25 -7.30 -90.16
N ARG A 281 -3.28 -6.38 -90.15
CA ARG A 281 -2.62 -5.91 -88.91
C ARG A 281 -3.60 -5.24 -87.95
N GLU A 282 -4.50 -4.39 -88.45
CA GLU A 282 -5.57 -3.79 -87.63
C GLU A 282 -6.41 -4.87 -86.92
N LYS A 283 -6.83 -5.88 -87.68
CA LYS A 283 -7.61 -7.00 -87.16
C LYS A 283 -6.81 -7.85 -86.16
N GLU A 284 -5.52 -8.05 -86.41
CA GLU A 284 -4.62 -8.75 -85.49
C GLU A 284 -4.50 -7.99 -84.16
N ILE A 285 -4.29 -6.66 -84.18
CA ILE A 285 -4.22 -5.83 -82.98
C ILE A 285 -5.56 -5.85 -82.23
N TYR A 286 -6.68 -5.70 -82.94
CA TYR A 286 -8.02 -5.73 -82.34
C TYR A 286 -8.28 -7.06 -81.63
N ASN A 287 -7.98 -8.17 -82.28
CA ASN A 287 -8.13 -9.50 -81.68
C ASN A 287 -7.21 -9.68 -80.46
N GLN A 288 -5.96 -9.23 -80.54
CA GLN A 288 -5.03 -9.28 -79.41
C GLN A 288 -5.53 -8.46 -78.22
N TYR A 289 -6.09 -7.27 -78.45
CA TYR A 289 -6.60 -6.42 -77.37
C TYR A 289 -7.86 -7.01 -76.74
N MET A 290 -8.77 -7.57 -77.54
CA MET A 290 -9.92 -8.33 -77.04
C MET A 290 -9.47 -9.52 -76.18
N GLU A 291 -8.50 -10.29 -76.66
CA GLU A 291 -7.97 -11.44 -75.92
C GLU A 291 -7.21 -11.01 -74.65
N ASN A 292 -6.46 -9.90 -74.68
CA ASN A 292 -5.85 -9.30 -73.49
C ASN A 292 -6.91 -8.94 -72.44
N ILE A 293 -8.01 -8.29 -72.85
CA ILE A 293 -9.11 -7.93 -71.94
C ILE A 293 -9.73 -9.20 -71.34
N ASP A 294 -10.00 -10.21 -72.16
CA ASP A 294 -10.57 -11.47 -71.68
C ASP A 294 -9.60 -12.21 -70.73
N ASN A 295 -8.30 -12.22 -71.04
CA ASN A 295 -7.27 -12.82 -70.19
C ASN A 295 -7.14 -12.10 -68.85
N LEU A 296 -7.16 -10.76 -68.84
CA LEU A 296 -7.11 -9.97 -67.60
C LEU A 296 -8.37 -10.20 -66.74
N LYS A 297 -9.57 -10.29 -67.33
CA LYS A 297 -10.80 -10.66 -66.60
C LYS A 297 -10.75 -12.06 -65.99
N LEU A 298 -10.19 -13.03 -66.73
CA LEU A 298 -9.97 -14.39 -66.23
C LEU A 298 -8.94 -14.41 -65.09
N PHE A 299 -7.88 -13.62 -65.23
CA PHE A 299 -6.82 -13.50 -64.24
C PHE A 299 -7.32 -12.84 -62.94
N SER A 300 -8.05 -11.73 -63.04
CA SER A 300 -8.78 -11.10 -61.92
C SER A 300 -9.74 -12.10 -61.26
N SER A 301 -10.52 -12.85 -62.07
CA SER A 301 -11.41 -13.91 -61.57
C SER A 301 -10.70 -15.04 -60.83
N SER A 302 -9.41 -15.27 -61.08
CA SER A 302 -8.64 -16.29 -60.37
C SER A 302 -8.50 -15.99 -58.86
N PHE A 303 -8.66 -14.71 -58.47
CA PHE A 303 -8.63 -14.24 -57.09
C PHE A 303 -9.96 -14.39 -56.35
N LYS A 304 -11.02 -14.93 -56.99
CA LYS A 304 -12.35 -15.16 -56.37
C LYS A 304 -12.30 -15.93 -55.06
N PHE A 305 -11.27 -16.76 -54.81
CA PHE A 305 -11.09 -17.45 -53.53
C PHE A 305 -10.97 -16.49 -52.33
N LEU A 306 -10.53 -15.24 -52.53
CA LEU A 306 -10.45 -14.21 -51.49
C LEU A 306 -11.81 -13.85 -50.91
N THR A 307 -12.88 -13.95 -51.71
CA THR A 307 -14.26 -13.70 -51.24
C THR A 307 -14.71 -14.65 -50.15
N LYS A 308 -13.98 -15.75 -49.90
CA LYS A 308 -14.26 -16.61 -48.76
C LYS A 308 -14.04 -15.90 -47.41
N VAL A 309 -13.14 -14.93 -47.36
CA VAL A 309 -12.76 -14.19 -46.15
C VAL A 309 -13.00 -12.68 -46.30
N PHE A 310 -12.77 -12.11 -47.48
CA PHE A 310 -12.98 -10.69 -47.76
C PHE A 310 -14.36 -10.39 -48.36
N LYS A 311 -14.82 -9.15 -48.19
CA LYS A 311 -16.01 -8.59 -48.87
C LYS A 311 -15.73 -8.46 -50.37
N GLU A 312 -16.80 -8.47 -51.18
CA GLU A 312 -16.68 -8.47 -52.65
C GLU A 312 -15.90 -7.28 -53.23
N LYS A 313 -15.96 -6.11 -52.58
CA LYS A 313 -15.19 -4.92 -52.95
C LYS A 313 -13.68 -5.14 -53.12
N VAL A 314 -13.11 -6.16 -52.47
CA VAL A 314 -11.69 -6.51 -52.62
C VAL A 314 -11.40 -7.10 -54.00
N LEU A 315 -12.37 -7.74 -54.65
CA LEU A 315 -12.21 -8.17 -56.04
C LEU A 315 -12.17 -6.99 -56.99
N ASP A 316 -12.98 -5.94 -56.75
CA ASP A 316 -12.94 -4.71 -57.55
C ASP A 316 -11.56 -4.04 -57.42
N GLU A 317 -11.02 -3.97 -56.20
CA GLU A 317 -9.67 -3.45 -55.94
C GLU A 317 -8.57 -4.25 -56.63
N ILE A 318 -8.72 -5.58 -56.76
CA ILE A 318 -7.77 -6.41 -57.51
C ILE A 318 -7.92 -6.16 -59.01
N ASP A 319 -9.15 -6.06 -59.50
CA ASP A 319 -9.44 -5.80 -60.91
C ASP A 319 -8.83 -4.48 -61.37
N ASP A 320 -8.95 -3.44 -60.53
CA ASP A 320 -8.37 -2.12 -60.75
C ASP A 320 -6.83 -2.12 -60.82
N ASN A 321 -6.17 -3.17 -60.32
CA ASN A 321 -4.71 -3.27 -60.30
C ASN A 321 -4.15 -4.40 -61.21
N VAL A 322 -5.01 -5.18 -61.87
CA VAL A 322 -4.61 -6.44 -62.51
C VAL A 322 -3.69 -6.29 -63.73
N SER A 323 -3.64 -5.11 -64.36
CA SER A 323 -2.77 -4.86 -65.51
C SER A 323 -1.40 -4.27 -65.13
N ASN A 324 -1.15 -3.99 -63.85
CA ASN A 324 0.12 -3.43 -63.37
C ASN A 324 0.71 -4.35 -62.29
N GLU A 325 1.89 -4.91 -62.59
CA GLU A 325 2.57 -5.89 -61.73
C GLU A 325 2.85 -5.35 -60.32
N ASP A 326 3.44 -4.15 -60.22
CA ASP A 326 3.84 -3.53 -58.96
C ASP A 326 2.62 -3.19 -58.10
N ASN A 327 1.57 -2.62 -58.70
CA ASN A 327 0.35 -2.26 -57.99
C ASN A 327 -0.40 -3.51 -57.47
N LEU A 328 -0.47 -4.57 -58.30
CA LEU A 328 -1.08 -5.83 -57.89
C LEU A 328 -0.29 -6.49 -56.76
N TYR A 329 1.04 -6.45 -56.83
CA TYR A 329 1.91 -6.96 -55.76
C TYR A 329 1.62 -6.26 -54.43
N GLU A 330 1.61 -4.93 -54.41
CA GLU A 330 1.33 -4.13 -53.21
C GLU A 330 -0.09 -4.37 -52.68
N CYS A 331 -1.10 -4.48 -53.56
CA CYS A 331 -2.47 -4.81 -53.17
C CYS A 331 -2.52 -6.18 -52.44
N ILE A 332 -1.92 -7.22 -53.03
CA ILE A 332 -1.91 -8.57 -52.46
C ILE A 332 -1.11 -8.62 -51.14
N LEU A 333 0.00 -7.90 -51.04
CA LEU A 333 0.79 -7.78 -49.82
C LEU A 333 -0.05 -7.17 -48.69
N ASN A 334 -0.72 -6.05 -48.94
CA ASN A 334 -1.59 -5.38 -47.98
C ASN A 334 -2.75 -6.27 -47.50
N LEU A 335 -3.36 -7.05 -48.40
CA LEU A 335 -4.41 -8.00 -48.05
C LEU A 335 -3.88 -9.12 -47.14
N LYS A 336 -2.70 -9.67 -47.44
CA LYS A 336 -2.05 -10.67 -46.59
C LYS A 336 -1.76 -10.11 -45.20
N GLU A 337 -1.11 -8.95 -45.11
CA GLU A 337 -0.80 -8.32 -43.82
C GLU A 337 -2.06 -8.03 -43.00
N THR A 338 -3.13 -7.61 -43.66
CA THR A 338 -4.43 -7.38 -43.01
C THR A 338 -4.98 -8.67 -42.41
N LEU A 339 -4.93 -9.80 -43.12
CA LEU A 339 -5.35 -11.10 -42.59
C LEU A 339 -4.46 -11.61 -41.47
N THR A 340 -3.14 -11.47 -41.59
CA THR A 340 -2.19 -11.87 -40.53
C THR A 340 -2.47 -11.07 -39.25
N THR A 341 -2.69 -9.76 -39.37
CA THR A 341 -3.06 -8.91 -38.23
C THR A 341 -4.41 -9.33 -37.63
N TYR A 342 -5.39 -9.65 -38.48
CA TYR A 342 -6.72 -10.09 -38.03
C TYR A 342 -6.68 -11.45 -37.33
N GLU A 343 -5.85 -12.39 -37.81
CA GLU A 343 -5.61 -13.67 -37.14
C GLU A 343 -5.02 -13.47 -35.74
N GLU A 344 -4.04 -12.58 -35.58
CA GLU A 344 -3.50 -12.20 -34.28
C GLU A 344 -4.60 -11.62 -33.38
N PHE A 345 -5.44 -10.71 -33.92
CA PHE A 345 -6.57 -10.13 -33.19
C PHE A 345 -7.54 -11.21 -32.68
N LEU A 346 -7.95 -12.18 -33.51
CA LEU A 346 -8.83 -13.27 -33.08
C LEU A 346 -8.19 -14.13 -31.99
N SER A 347 -6.88 -14.39 -32.07
CA SER A 347 -6.15 -15.09 -31.02
C SER A 347 -6.18 -14.32 -29.70
N LEU A 348 -5.95 -13.00 -29.73
CA LEU A 348 -6.01 -12.14 -28.56
C LEU A 348 -7.44 -12.05 -28.00
N GLU A 349 -8.45 -11.91 -28.86
CA GLU A 349 -9.85 -11.85 -28.44
C GLU A 349 -10.27 -13.13 -27.69
N ASN A 350 -9.88 -14.31 -28.19
CA ASN A 350 -10.18 -15.57 -27.51
C ASN A 350 -9.53 -15.65 -26.12
N LYS A 351 -8.30 -15.16 -25.98
CA LYS A 351 -7.61 -15.09 -24.68
C LYS A 351 -8.30 -14.12 -23.71
N VAL A 352 -8.79 -12.98 -24.20
CA VAL A 352 -9.55 -12.02 -23.37
C VAL A 352 -10.92 -12.59 -23.00
N LYS A 353 -11.59 -13.32 -23.90
CA LYS A 353 -12.88 -13.98 -23.63
C LYS A 353 -12.77 -15.12 -22.62
N SER A 354 -11.60 -15.76 -22.48
CA SER A 354 -11.38 -16.80 -21.48
C SER A 354 -11.11 -16.28 -20.06
N LEU A 355 -10.95 -14.96 -19.88
CA LEU A 355 -10.82 -14.34 -18.56
C LEU A 355 -12.12 -14.49 -17.77
N SER A 356 -12.01 -14.58 -16.44
CA SER A 356 -13.16 -14.50 -15.56
C SER A 356 -13.84 -13.14 -15.67
N ASP A 357 -15.10 -13.05 -15.26
CA ASP A 357 -15.82 -11.79 -15.26
C ASP A 357 -15.14 -10.75 -14.36
N ILE A 358 -14.62 -11.16 -13.20
CA ILE A 358 -13.84 -10.31 -12.28
C ILE A 358 -12.62 -9.75 -13.00
N GLN A 359 -11.80 -10.63 -13.61
CA GLN A 359 -10.58 -10.21 -14.29
C GLN A 359 -10.85 -9.22 -15.41
N ARG A 360 -11.85 -9.52 -16.24
CA ARG A 360 -12.23 -8.67 -17.37
C ARG A 360 -12.76 -7.32 -16.89
N ASN A 361 -13.65 -7.31 -15.90
CA ASN A 361 -14.24 -6.10 -15.37
C ASN A 361 -13.19 -5.20 -14.69
N ILE A 362 -12.21 -5.78 -13.97
CA ILE A 362 -11.08 -5.03 -13.39
C ILE A 362 -10.22 -4.41 -14.50
N LEU A 363 -9.85 -5.18 -15.52
CA LEU A 363 -9.05 -4.69 -16.65
C LEU A 363 -9.78 -3.60 -17.44
N ASP A 364 -11.05 -3.82 -17.78
CA ASP A 364 -11.91 -2.85 -18.47
C ASP A 364 -11.96 -1.53 -17.66
N TYR A 365 -12.31 -1.61 -16.37
CA TYR A 365 -12.44 -0.45 -15.50
C TYR A 365 -11.12 0.31 -15.34
N CYS A 366 -10.03 -0.39 -15.02
CA CYS A 366 -8.72 0.25 -14.83
C CYS A 366 -8.22 0.87 -16.14
N TYR A 367 -8.38 0.18 -17.27
CA TYR A 367 -7.99 0.71 -18.57
C TYR A 367 -8.75 2.00 -18.89
N ASP A 368 -10.05 2.05 -18.64
CA ASP A 368 -10.87 3.23 -18.94
C ASP A 368 -10.56 4.43 -18.04
N LYS A 369 -10.15 4.20 -16.78
CA LYS A 369 -9.93 5.25 -15.78
C LYS A 369 -8.52 5.84 -15.75
N ILE A 370 -7.52 5.15 -16.28
CA ILE A 370 -6.15 5.68 -16.35
C ILE A 370 -5.93 6.50 -17.62
N ASP A 371 -5.24 7.64 -17.46
CA ASP A 371 -4.86 8.49 -18.60
C ASP A 371 -3.75 7.84 -19.44
N ASN A 372 -2.67 7.41 -18.77
CA ASN A 372 -1.53 6.75 -19.39
C ASN A 372 -1.70 5.23 -19.33
N LYS A 373 -1.85 4.58 -20.48
CA LYS A 373 -2.07 3.11 -20.54
C LYS A 373 -0.87 2.30 -20.06
N ASN A 374 0.32 2.91 -19.96
CA ASN A 374 1.49 2.27 -19.36
C ASN A 374 1.34 2.10 -17.84
N ASP A 375 0.44 2.84 -17.19
CA ASP A 375 0.18 2.71 -15.76
C ASP A 375 -0.77 1.54 -15.43
N LEU A 376 -1.33 0.86 -16.44
CA LEU A 376 -2.27 -0.25 -16.21
C LEU A 376 -1.64 -1.36 -15.38
N GLU A 377 -0.40 -1.72 -15.68
CA GLU A 377 0.30 -2.73 -14.90
C GLU A 377 0.51 -2.29 -13.45
N LYS A 378 0.84 -1.01 -13.23
CA LYS A 378 1.07 -0.47 -11.89
C LYS A 378 -0.20 -0.48 -11.06
N ILE A 379 -1.34 0.01 -11.60
CA ILE A 379 -2.60 0.05 -10.86
C ILE A 379 -3.11 -1.37 -10.54
N ILE A 380 -2.97 -2.31 -11.47
CA ILE A 380 -3.35 -3.71 -11.24
C ILE A 380 -2.49 -4.33 -10.13
N ARG A 381 -1.18 -4.11 -10.15
CA ARG A 381 -0.26 -4.56 -9.10
C ARG A 381 -0.46 -3.86 -7.76
N PHE A 382 -1.12 -2.70 -7.75
CA PHE A 382 -1.42 -1.94 -6.54
C PHE A 382 -2.68 -2.44 -5.81
N ILE A 383 -3.53 -3.26 -6.45
CA ILE A 383 -4.80 -3.75 -5.85
C ILE A 383 -4.58 -4.45 -4.49
N PRO A 384 -3.57 -5.33 -4.29
CA PRO A 384 -3.32 -5.87 -2.95
C PRO A 384 -2.99 -4.78 -1.91
N SER A 385 -2.28 -3.73 -2.31
CA SER A 385 -2.00 -2.59 -1.42
C SER A 385 -3.24 -1.73 -1.16
N TYR A 386 -4.22 -1.69 -2.07
CA TYR A 386 -5.48 -0.97 -1.86
C TYR A 386 -6.19 -1.47 -0.60
N TYR A 387 -6.33 -2.80 -0.42
CA TYR A 387 -6.99 -3.36 0.76
C TYR A 387 -6.27 -3.02 2.06
N LEU A 388 -4.93 -3.00 2.05
CA LEU A 388 -4.16 -2.56 3.22
C LEU A 388 -4.42 -1.09 3.57
N TYR A 389 -4.58 -0.22 2.57
CA TYR A 389 -4.91 1.20 2.83
C TYR A 389 -6.36 1.40 3.26
N GLU A 390 -7.28 0.59 2.75
CA GLU A 390 -8.69 0.59 3.18
C GLU A 390 -8.80 0.15 4.65
N GLU A 391 -8.09 -0.90 5.06
CA GLU A 391 -8.03 -1.35 6.46
C GLU A 391 -7.44 -0.27 7.38
N ILE A 392 -6.39 0.43 6.93
CA ILE A 392 -5.84 1.59 7.68
C ILE A 392 -6.90 2.68 7.85
N GLU A 393 -7.63 3.04 6.79
CA GLU A 393 -8.66 4.08 6.84
C GLU A 393 -9.78 3.69 7.83
N GLU A 394 -10.24 2.44 7.80
CA GLU A 394 -11.27 1.93 8.71
C GLU A 394 -10.80 1.95 10.17
N ASP A 395 -9.58 1.48 10.46
CA ASP A 395 -9.02 1.49 11.81
C ASP A 395 -8.75 2.91 12.31
N GLU A 396 -8.24 3.80 11.46
CA GLU A 396 -8.02 5.21 11.85
C GLU A 396 -9.32 5.93 12.19
N LEU A 397 -10.41 5.65 11.46
CA LEU A 397 -11.73 6.17 11.79
C LEU A 397 -12.29 5.57 13.08
N LYS A 398 -12.08 4.27 13.29
CA LYS A 398 -12.54 3.56 14.49
C LYS A 398 -11.87 4.08 15.76
N TYR A 399 -10.59 4.46 15.67
CA TYR A 399 -9.77 4.88 16.80
C TYR A 399 -9.34 6.35 16.74
N GLU A 400 -10.18 7.20 16.13
CA GLU A 400 -9.90 8.63 15.93
C GLU A 400 -9.51 9.34 17.24
N GLU A 401 -10.25 9.06 18.33
CA GLU A 401 -9.98 9.66 19.64
C GLU A 401 -8.61 9.26 20.19
N GLU A 402 -8.26 7.97 20.16
CA GLU A 402 -6.96 7.48 20.64
C GLU A 402 -5.79 7.98 19.78
N ILE A 403 -6.01 8.17 18.47
CA ILE A 403 -5.03 8.73 17.54
C ILE A 403 -4.80 10.22 17.82
N ILE A 404 -5.85 11.00 18.13
CA ILE A 404 -5.68 12.38 18.58
C ILE A 404 -4.89 12.42 19.89
N GLU A 405 -5.20 11.51 20.81
CA GLU A 405 -4.50 11.42 22.10
C GLU A 405 -3.03 11.04 21.99
N TYR A 406 -2.66 10.33 20.92
CA TYR A 406 -1.28 10.00 20.60
C TYR A 406 -0.39 11.23 20.40
N GLU A 407 -0.91 12.34 19.87
CA GLU A 407 -0.14 13.58 19.71
C GLU A 407 0.35 14.15 21.06
N TYR A 408 -0.37 13.86 22.14
CA TYR A 408 -0.08 14.32 23.49
C TYR A 408 0.67 13.29 24.33
N VAL A 409 1.10 12.16 23.77
CA VAL A 409 1.66 11.05 24.55
C VAL A 409 2.95 11.43 25.28
N ASP A 410 3.83 12.20 24.64
CA ASP A 410 5.07 12.70 25.24
C ASP A 410 4.78 13.64 26.43
N GLU A 411 3.77 14.50 26.30
CA GLU A 411 3.32 15.39 27.37
C GLU A 411 2.71 14.58 28.53
N ARG A 412 1.86 13.59 28.21
CA ARG A 412 1.24 12.70 29.20
C ARG A 412 2.27 11.90 29.99
N ILE A 413 3.33 11.40 29.34
CA ILE A 413 4.45 10.73 30.03
C ILE A 413 5.16 11.70 30.99
N ARG A 414 5.42 12.93 30.55
CA ARG A 414 6.03 13.97 31.40
C ARG A 414 5.13 14.33 32.59
N ASN A 415 3.84 14.55 32.35
CA ASN A 415 2.87 14.86 33.40
C ASN A 415 2.74 13.72 34.39
N LEU A 416 2.75 12.46 33.93
CA LEU A 416 2.80 11.28 34.78
C LEU A 416 4.05 11.26 35.67
N HIS A 417 5.24 11.53 35.11
CA HIS A 417 6.48 11.60 35.88
C HIS A 417 6.42 12.68 36.98
N LEU A 418 5.95 13.89 36.62
CA LEU A 418 5.81 15.01 37.56
C LEU A 418 4.79 14.72 38.65
N ALA A 419 3.64 14.10 38.30
CA ALA A 419 2.61 13.73 39.25
C ALA A 419 3.09 12.66 40.23
N LEU A 420 3.84 11.65 39.77
CA LEU A 420 4.46 10.63 40.62
C LEU A 420 5.43 11.24 41.62
N LYS A 421 6.29 12.16 41.17
CA LYS A 421 7.25 12.88 42.03
C LYS A 421 6.55 13.72 43.09
N ALA A 422 5.55 14.51 42.66
CA ALA A 422 4.76 15.33 43.58
C ALA A 422 3.97 14.47 44.58
N TYR A 423 3.48 13.30 44.16
CA TYR A 423 2.79 12.35 45.03
C TYR A 423 3.73 11.84 46.13
N ASP A 424 4.90 11.34 45.74
CA ASP A 424 5.94 10.86 46.66
C ASP A 424 6.42 11.95 47.65
N ASP A 425 6.53 13.21 47.21
CA ASP A 425 6.90 14.32 48.08
C ASP A 425 5.80 14.69 49.11
N ILE A 426 4.53 14.43 48.78
CA ILE A 426 3.36 14.84 49.59
C ILE A 426 2.89 13.75 50.55
N ILE A 427 2.98 12.46 50.19
CA ILE A 427 2.47 11.35 51.02
C ILE A 427 3.00 11.43 52.46
N PRO A 428 4.31 11.57 52.73
CA PRO A 428 4.82 11.55 54.11
C PRO A 428 4.22 12.71 54.93
N GLN A 429 4.04 13.87 54.30
CA GLN A 429 3.44 15.04 54.95
C GLN A 429 1.98 14.78 55.32
N VAL A 430 1.20 14.18 54.42
CA VAL A 430 -0.21 13.84 54.65
C VAL A 430 -0.34 12.78 55.76
N LEU A 431 0.50 11.74 55.75
CA LEU A 431 0.50 10.71 56.79
C LEU A 431 0.81 11.30 58.17
N LYS A 432 1.82 12.17 58.25
CA LYS A 432 2.19 12.87 59.49
C LYS A 432 1.09 13.79 60.00
N GLU A 433 0.45 14.54 59.11
CA GLU A 433 -0.65 15.45 59.46
C GLU A 433 -1.87 14.69 59.99
N TYR A 434 -2.26 13.61 59.32
CA TYR A 434 -3.41 12.78 59.74
C TYR A 434 -3.13 12.02 61.03
N SER A 435 -1.91 11.52 61.24
CA SER A 435 -1.56 10.86 62.50
C SER A 435 -1.66 11.80 63.68
N TYR A 436 -1.10 13.00 63.54
CA TYR A 436 -1.18 14.00 64.61
C TYR A 436 -2.60 14.46 64.89
N LYS A 437 -3.42 14.62 63.85
CA LYS A 437 -4.83 14.94 64.00
C LYS A 437 -5.56 13.84 64.77
N ASN A 438 -5.50 12.60 64.28
CA ASN A 438 -6.25 11.48 64.84
C ASN A 438 -5.83 11.21 66.29
N THR A 439 -4.53 11.31 66.60
CA THR A 439 -4.03 11.19 67.97
C THR A 439 -4.55 12.32 68.86
N ASN A 440 -4.50 13.57 68.41
CA ASN A 440 -5.02 14.71 69.19
C ASN A 440 -6.52 14.59 69.47
N ASP A 441 -7.30 14.21 68.46
CA ASP A 441 -8.74 14.01 68.59
C ASP A 441 -9.02 12.87 69.60
N TYR A 442 -8.32 11.73 69.49
CA TYR A 442 -8.44 10.61 70.43
C TYR A 442 -8.08 10.99 71.88
N LEU A 443 -6.98 11.72 72.09
CA LEU A 443 -6.56 12.16 73.41
C LEU A 443 -7.58 13.10 74.07
N LYS A 444 -8.16 14.03 73.29
CA LYS A 444 -9.19 14.96 73.74
C LYS A 444 -10.48 14.23 74.09
N GLU A 445 -10.96 13.36 73.21
CA GLU A 445 -12.18 12.58 73.42
C GLU A 445 -12.09 11.70 74.67
N ASN A 446 -10.93 11.09 74.92
CA ASN A 446 -10.70 10.17 76.03
C ASN A 446 -10.10 10.84 77.28
N LYS A 447 -9.90 12.16 77.28
CA LYS A 447 -9.32 12.95 78.38
C LYS A 447 -7.98 12.38 78.90
N ILE A 448 -7.12 11.95 78.00
CA ILE A 448 -5.81 11.37 78.32
C ILE A 448 -4.78 12.49 78.51
N ASP A 449 -4.13 12.52 79.67
CA ASP A 449 -3.02 13.45 79.96
C ASP A 449 -1.69 12.83 79.53
N ILE A 450 -1.10 13.36 78.45
CA ILE A 450 0.18 12.89 77.91
C ILE A 450 1.28 12.92 78.97
N ASN A 451 1.32 13.92 79.84
CA ASN A 451 2.40 14.10 80.81
C ASN A 451 2.39 13.04 81.93
N LYS A 452 1.34 12.22 81.98
CA LYS A 452 1.16 11.14 82.97
C LYS A 452 1.21 9.75 82.33
N LEU A 453 1.46 9.65 81.03
CA LEU A 453 1.61 8.36 80.35
C LEU A 453 2.99 7.78 80.66
N ASP A 454 3.02 6.54 81.15
CA ASP A 454 4.24 5.74 81.16
C ASP A 454 4.45 5.16 79.75
N PHE A 455 5.30 5.81 78.96
CA PHE A 455 5.57 5.38 77.58
C PHE A 455 6.28 4.03 77.51
N ILE A 456 6.98 3.60 78.57
CA ILE A 456 7.59 2.27 78.63
C ILE A 456 6.46 1.23 78.74
N GLU A 457 5.53 1.41 79.69
CA GLU A 457 4.38 0.53 79.86
C GLU A 457 3.51 0.46 78.59
N VAL A 458 3.28 1.61 77.95
CA VAL A 458 2.47 1.68 76.71
C VAL A 458 3.09 0.87 75.57
N ILE A 459 4.42 0.87 75.43
CA ILE A 459 5.11 0.10 74.38
C ILE A 459 5.23 -1.37 74.76
N ASP A 460 5.63 -1.68 75.99
CA ASP A 460 5.81 -3.07 76.45
C ASP A 460 4.48 -3.83 76.42
N ASN A 461 3.36 -3.15 76.70
CA ASN A 461 2.01 -3.69 76.67
C ASN A 461 1.19 -3.19 75.45
N LYS A 462 1.84 -3.00 74.30
CA LYS A 462 1.22 -2.42 73.09
C LYS A 462 -0.04 -3.13 72.58
N TYR A 463 -0.25 -4.41 72.91
CA TYR A 463 -1.41 -5.20 72.46
C TYR A 463 -2.65 -5.07 73.35
N GLU A 464 -2.54 -4.39 74.50
CA GLU A 464 -3.73 -4.03 75.26
C GLU A 464 -4.59 -3.05 74.45
N GLU A 465 -5.90 -3.26 74.42
CA GLU A 465 -6.83 -2.53 73.55
C GLU A 465 -6.68 -0.99 73.67
N LYS A 466 -6.45 -0.50 74.90
CA LYS A 466 -6.25 0.93 75.18
C LYS A 466 -4.93 1.46 74.61
N ASN A 467 -3.85 0.72 74.76
CA ASN A 467 -2.51 1.11 74.30
C ASN A 467 -2.42 1.00 72.78
N TYR A 468 -2.94 -0.08 72.23
CA TYR A 468 -3.02 -0.30 70.79
C TYR A 468 -3.82 0.81 70.08
N LYS A 469 -5.01 1.18 70.59
CA LYS A 469 -5.82 2.28 70.03
C LYS A 469 -5.09 3.63 70.07
N LEU A 470 -4.40 3.91 71.16
CA LEU A 470 -3.62 5.14 71.32
C LEU A 470 -2.46 5.18 70.29
N LEU A 471 -1.70 4.09 70.22
CA LEU A 471 -0.51 3.99 69.38
C LEU A 471 -0.84 3.94 67.88
N SER A 472 -1.90 3.23 67.47
CA SER A 472 -2.33 3.12 66.07
C SER A 472 -2.86 4.41 65.46
N ASN A 473 -3.31 5.36 66.29
CA ASN A 473 -3.64 6.70 65.81
C ASN A 473 -2.38 7.50 65.45
N LEU A 474 -1.28 7.30 66.20
CA LEU A 474 -0.01 8.01 66.00
C LEU A 474 0.89 7.36 64.96
N TYR A 475 0.84 6.04 64.90
CA TYR A 475 1.56 5.18 63.95
C TYR A 475 0.52 4.47 63.08
N PRO A 476 0.21 5.01 61.89
CA PRO A 476 -0.88 4.56 61.01
C PRO A 476 -0.95 3.06 60.73
N PHE A 477 0.20 2.37 60.78
CA PHE A 477 0.34 0.99 60.32
C PHE A 477 0.90 0.09 61.43
N LEU A 478 0.30 -1.07 61.64
CA LEU A 478 0.91 -2.16 62.42
C LEU A 478 1.32 -3.30 61.49
N ILE A 479 2.58 -3.76 61.58
CA ILE A 479 3.05 -4.94 60.85
C ILE A 479 3.11 -6.12 61.79
N ILE A 480 2.34 -7.18 61.52
CA ILE A 480 2.23 -8.36 62.38
C ILE A 480 2.84 -9.54 61.66
N SER A 481 3.67 -10.36 62.32
CA SER A 481 4.16 -11.59 61.69
C SER A 481 3.01 -12.57 61.46
N LYS A 482 3.15 -13.48 60.49
CA LYS A 482 2.12 -14.50 60.25
C LYS A 482 1.82 -15.34 61.49
N GLU A 483 2.85 -15.73 62.22
CA GLU A 483 2.76 -16.51 63.47
C GLU A 483 2.00 -15.74 64.56
N GLU A 484 2.31 -14.45 64.73
CA GLU A 484 1.68 -13.59 65.72
C GLU A 484 0.22 -13.28 65.36
N TYR A 485 -0.08 -13.13 64.06
CA TYR A 485 -1.45 -12.99 63.57
C TYR A 485 -2.27 -14.25 63.83
N ASP A 486 -1.73 -15.44 63.53
CA ASP A 486 -2.45 -16.69 63.72
C ASP A 486 -2.71 -16.97 65.21
N ALA A 487 -1.79 -16.59 66.10
CA ALA A 487 -1.96 -16.69 67.55
C ALA A 487 -2.99 -15.71 68.15
N ASN A 488 -3.18 -14.53 67.53
CA ASN A 488 -4.03 -13.45 68.06
C ASN A 488 -5.16 -13.03 67.11
N LYS A 489 -5.55 -13.93 66.21
CA LYS A 489 -6.42 -13.64 65.05
C LYS A 489 -7.72 -12.94 65.41
N GLU A 490 -8.39 -13.40 66.46
CA GLU A 490 -9.69 -12.84 66.89
C GLU A 490 -9.54 -11.39 67.39
N ILE A 491 -8.52 -11.13 68.21
CA ILE A 491 -8.22 -9.80 68.75
C ILE A 491 -7.88 -8.83 67.62
N ILE A 492 -7.05 -9.27 66.67
CA ILE A 492 -6.63 -8.46 65.53
C ILE A 492 -7.82 -8.16 64.61
N ASN A 493 -8.63 -9.16 64.26
CA ASN A 493 -9.81 -8.95 63.41
C ASN A 493 -10.85 -8.01 64.06
N ASN A 494 -10.95 -8.01 65.38
CA ASN A 494 -11.84 -7.10 66.10
C ASN A 494 -11.27 -5.68 66.26
N SER A 495 -9.93 -5.54 66.21
CA SER A 495 -9.24 -4.27 66.49
C SER A 495 -8.89 -3.46 65.25
N PHE A 496 -8.91 -4.08 64.07
CA PHE A 496 -8.50 -3.47 62.80
C PHE A 496 -9.61 -3.54 61.77
N GLN A 497 -9.89 -2.42 61.11
CA GLN A 497 -10.88 -2.37 60.04
C GLN A 497 -10.32 -2.84 58.69
N VAL A 498 -9.01 -2.74 58.50
CA VAL A 498 -8.34 -3.12 57.26
C VAL A 498 -7.15 -4.02 57.58
N ILE A 499 -7.16 -5.21 57.01
CA ILE A 499 -6.10 -6.20 57.17
C ILE A 499 -5.61 -6.58 55.78
N ILE A 500 -4.35 -6.26 55.49
CA ILE A 500 -3.71 -6.50 54.20
C ILE A 500 -2.61 -7.53 54.41
N LYS A 501 -2.44 -8.46 53.49
CA LYS A 501 -1.27 -9.35 53.49
C LYS A 501 -0.13 -8.68 52.73
N SER A 502 1.08 -8.83 53.23
CA SER A 502 2.31 -8.42 52.52
C SER A 502 2.37 -8.92 51.07
N GLU A 503 1.80 -10.10 50.80
CA GLU A 503 1.66 -10.68 49.46
C GLU A 503 0.74 -9.85 48.54
N ASP A 504 -0.22 -9.10 49.09
CA ASP A 504 -1.15 -8.25 48.31
C ASP A 504 -0.43 -7.04 47.70
N PHE A 505 0.81 -6.76 48.14
CA PHE A 505 1.71 -5.78 47.52
C PHE A 505 2.52 -6.38 46.37
N LEU A 506 2.54 -7.70 46.20
CA LEU A 506 3.31 -8.32 45.11
C LEU A 506 2.81 -7.81 43.76
N ILE A 507 3.78 -7.52 42.91
CA ILE A 507 3.57 -7.12 41.53
C ILE A 507 3.60 -8.41 40.70
N SER A 508 2.54 -8.71 39.94
CA SER A 508 2.61 -9.75 38.90
C SER A 508 3.26 -9.17 37.65
N ASP A 509 4.28 -9.85 37.13
CA ASP A 509 4.83 -9.57 35.81
C ASP A 509 4.05 -10.35 34.76
N ASP A 510 2.80 -9.97 34.54
CA ASP A 510 2.02 -10.51 33.42
C ASP A 510 2.44 -9.77 32.14
N ILE A 511 3.63 -10.09 31.63
CA ILE A 511 4.04 -9.68 30.29
C ILE A 511 3.30 -10.58 29.31
N LYS A 512 2.26 -10.06 28.67
CA LYS A 512 1.73 -10.67 27.46
C LYS A 512 2.74 -10.45 26.35
N GLU A 513 3.59 -11.45 26.12
CA GLU A 513 4.45 -11.48 24.93
C GLU A 513 3.59 -11.82 23.71
N TYR A 514 3.46 -10.88 22.78
CA TYR A 514 2.80 -11.12 21.51
C TYR A 514 3.87 -11.45 20.47
N LYS A 515 4.15 -12.73 20.27
CA LYS A 515 4.99 -13.16 19.14
C LYS A 515 4.24 -12.85 17.84
N SER A 516 4.80 -11.98 16.99
CA SER A 516 4.35 -11.86 15.61
C SER A 516 5.11 -12.86 14.73
N GLU A 517 4.39 -13.51 13.81
CA GLU A 517 4.97 -14.35 12.76
C GLU A 517 5.24 -13.53 11.47
N ILE A 518 4.97 -12.22 11.49
CA ILE A 518 5.02 -11.35 10.31
C ILE A 518 6.38 -10.66 10.23
N SER A 519 7.15 -11.00 9.19
CA SER A 519 8.46 -10.41 8.93
C SER A 519 8.35 -8.97 8.43
N THR A 520 8.69 -7.99 9.28
CA THR A 520 8.93 -6.62 8.80
C THR A 520 10.21 -6.55 7.97
N ASN A 521 10.20 -5.77 6.89
CA ASN A 521 11.36 -5.61 6.00
C ASN A 521 12.57 -4.91 6.65
N GLU A 522 12.40 -4.10 7.70
CA GLU A 522 13.48 -3.39 8.38
C GLU A 522 13.18 -3.27 9.89
N ARG A 523 14.11 -3.72 10.75
CA ARG A 523 13.98 -3.48 12.20
C ARG A 523 14.29 -2.00 12.49
N LEU A 524 13.39 -1.35 13.22
CA LEU A 524 13.47 0.08 13.55
C LEU A 524 14.79 0.47 14.21
N ASP A 525 15.23 -0.32 15.20
CA ASP A 525 16.49 -0.14 15.92
C ASP A 525 17.69 -0.04 14.96
N LYS A 526 17.84 -1.01 14.06
CA LYS A 526 18.91 -1.04 13.06
C LYS A 526 18.84 0.13 12.08
N GLY A 527 17.63 0.50 11.65
CA GLY A 527 17.41 1.63 10.74
C GLY A 527 17.90 2.94 11.35
N ILE A 528 17.59 3.18 12.63
CA ILE A 528 18.00 4.38 13.37
C ILE A 528 19.52 4.36 13.61
N THR A 529 20.10 3.24 14.07
CA THR A 529 21.54 3.12 14.30
C THR A 529 22.35 3.40 13.03
N ASN A 530 21.93 2.84 11.89
CA ASN A 530 22.58 3.08 10.61
C ASN A 530 22.48 4.55 10.17
N LEU A 531 21.29 5.15 10.30
CA LEU A 531 21.08 6.56 9.98
C LEU A 531 22.00 7.47 10.80
N LEU A 532 22.01 7.30 12.12
CA LEU A 532 22.80 8.12 13.03
C LEU A 532 24.31 7.95 12.78
N SER A 533 24.75 6.73 12.50
CA SER A 533 26.14 6.44 12.13
C SER A 533 26.53 7.16 10.84
N ASN A 534 25.66 7.14 9.83
CA ASN A 534 25.89 7.84 8.56
C ASN A 534 25.90 9.37 8.72
N LEU A 535 25.17 9.90 9.71
CA LEU A 535 25.21 11.32 10.07
C LEU A 535 26.44 11.69 10.91
N GLY A 536 27.30 10.73 11.27
CA GLY A 536 28.56 10.93 11.97
C GLY A 536 28.45 10.94 13.50
N TYR A 537 27.32 10.48 14.06
CA TYR A 537 27.18 10.33 15.50
C TYR A 537 27.88 9.07 16.01
N HIS A 538 28.43 9.13 17.22
CA HIS A 538 28.90 7.94 17.92
C HIS A 538 27.76 7.34 18.74
N ILE A 539 27.55 6.03 18.60
CA ILE A 539 26.41 5.31 19.19
C ILE A 539 26.95 4.26 20.14
N TYR A 540 26.40 4.21 21.34
CA TYR A 540 26.63 3.15 22.31
C TYR A 540 25.29 2.46 22.55
N GLU A 541 25.19 1.19 22.18
CA GLU A 541 24.01 0.37 22.40
C GLU A 541 24.04 -0.23 23.81
N ASP A 542 22.89 -0.36 24.47
CA ASP A 542 22.79 -1.13 25.70
C ASP A 542 22.78 -2.63 25.34
N GLU A 543 23.76 -3.39 25.84
CA GLU A 543 23.88 -4.84 25.55
C GLU A 543 22.65 -5.64 25.99
N LYS A 544 21.89 -5.13 26.97
CA LYS A 544 20.72 -5.80 27.55
C LYS A 544 19.40 -5.25 27.00
N ASP A 545 19.39 -4.04 26.45
CA ASP A 545 18.15 -3.39 26.02
C ASP A 545 18.31 -2.63 24.68
N LYS A 546 17.87 -3.28 23.60
CA LYS A 546 17.91 -2.71 22.25
C LYS A 546 16.92 -1.55 22.03
N SER A 547 16.04 -1.27 23.00
CA SER A 547 15.20 -0.07 22.96
C SER A 547 15.95 1.19 23.37
N LEU A 548 17.19 1.10 23.86
CA LEU A 548 17.96 2.24 24.33
C LEU A 548 19.23 2.45 23.50
N LEU A 549 19.39 3.68 23.01
CA LEU A 549 20.62 4.14 22.37
C LEU A 549 21.19 5.34 23.12
N TYR A 550 22.50 5.34 23.31
CA TYR A 550 23.23 6.49 23.83
C TYR A 550 24.05 7.09 22.70
N VAL A 551 23.88 8.39 22.48
CA VAL A 551 24.41 9.07 21.29
C VAL A 551 25.24 10.28 21.70
N SER A 552 26.43 10.42 21.13
CA SER A 552 27.27 11.60 21.28
C SER A 552 27.54 12.29 19.94
N GLY A 553 27.60 13.63 19.97
CA GLY A 553 27.58 14.48 18.79
C GLY A 553 28.83 14.38 17.91
N CYS A 554 28.67 14.70 16.61
CA CYS A 554 29.70 14.55 15.57
C CYS A 554 30.93 15.49 15.72
N LYS A 555 31.00 16.32 16.76
CA LYS A 555 32.02 17.40 16.92
C LYS A 555 32.59 17.53 18.35
N GLY A 556 32.57 16.48 19.16
CA GLY A 556 33.20 16.51 20.49
C GLY A 556 32.53 17.44 21.50
N LYS A 557 31.21 17.67 21.37
CA LYS A 557 30.39 18.15 22.49
C LYS A 557 30.10 16.94 23.37
N ASP A 558 30.64 16.95 24.59
CA ASP A 558 30.69 15.82 25.54
C ASP A 558 29.34 15.39 26.13
N GLU A 559 28.20 15.85 25.59
CA GLU A 559 26.89 15.52 26.15
C GLU A 559 26.32 14.26 25.48
N ILE A 560 26.25 13.18 26.26
CA ILE A 560 25.60 11.93 25.83
C ILE A 560 24.08 12.12 25.94
N LYS A 561 23.39 12.11 24.80
CA LYS A 561 21.92 12.09 24.74
C LYS A 561 21.42 10.65 24.80
N THR A 562 20.28 10.45 25.44
CA THR A 562 19.63 9.13 25.53
C THR A 562 18.41 9.11 24.63
N ILE A 563 18.31 8.09 23.78
CA ILE A 563 17.19 7.83 22.88
C ILE A 563 16.48 6.56 23.33
N PHE A 564 15.16 6.62 23.43
CA PHE A 564 14.31 5.44 23.58
C PHE A 564 13.59 5.15 22.27
N ILE A 565 13.62 3.89 21.84
CA ILE A 565 12.99 3.37 20.64
C ILE A 565 11.86 2.44 21.07
N ASN A 566 10.62 2.84 20.79
CA ASN A 566 9.49 1.94 20.96
C ASN A 566 9.46 0.93 19.81
N ASN A 567 9.57 -0.36 20.16
CA ASN A 567 9.42 -1.44 19.19
C ASN A 567 7.93 -1.72 18.92
N LYS A 568 7.66 -2.22 17.71
CA LYS A 568 6.34 -2.48 17.13
C LYS A 568 5.39 -3.29 18.01
N GLU A 569 5.92 -4.29 18.72
CA GLU A 569 5.12 -5.43 19.18
C GLU A 569 4.59 -5.28 20.61
N GLU A 570 5.15 -4.37 21.41
CA GLU A 570 4.79 -4.27 22.83
C GLU A 570 4.91 -2.86 23.39
N PHE A 571 3.83 -2.40 24.02
CA PHE A 571 3.86 -1.31 24.98
C PHE A 571 2.95 -1.64 26.16
N ASN A 572 3.51 -1.78 27.35
CA ASN A 572 2.79 -2.14 28.56
C ASN A 572 3.29 -1.32 29.76
N VAL A 573 2.69 -1.55 30.93
CA VAL A 573 3.03 -0.81 32.15
C VAL A 573 4.50 -0.99 32.55
N ASN A 574 5.12 -2.15 32.24
CA ASN A 574 6.53 -2.40 32.52
C ASN A 574 7.43 -1.51 31.65
N ILE A 575 7.11 -1.37 30.36
CA ILE A 575 7.82 -0.47 29.45
C ILE A 575 7.66 0.99 29.90
N LEU A 576 6.45 1.40 30.29
CA LEU A 576 6.20 2.74 30.82
C LEU A 576 7.01 3.02 32.09
N ILE A 577 7.11 2.05 33.01
CA ILE A 577 7.95 2.16 34.21
C ILE A 577 9.42 2.33 33.84
N ARG A 578 9.94 1.51 32.91
CA ARG A 578 11.33 1.63 32.46
C ARG A 578 11.60 3.02 31.87
N LEU A 579 10.70 3.51 31.01
CA LEU A 579 10.75 4.86 30.45
C LEU A 579 10.87 5.93 31.54
N LEU A 580 9.98 5.88 32.54
CA LEU A 580 9.98 6.82 33.64
C LEU A 580 11.24 6.72 34.53
N ASP A 581 11.85 5.54 34.65
CA ASP A 581 13.10 5.33 35.40
C ASP A 581 14.30 5.97 34.71
N ILE A 582 14.34 5.89 33.38
CA ILE A 582 15.36 6.56 32.57
C ILE A 582 15.22 8.07 32.70
N ILE A 583 13.99 8.60 32.60
CA ILE A 583 13.72 10.03 32.79
C ILE A 583 14.18 10.49 34.17
N ASP A 584 13.87 9.74 35.23
CA ASP A 584 14.27 10.04 36.61
C ASP A 584 15.81 10.07 36.79
N LYS A 585 16.52 9.15 36.14
CA LYS A 585 18.00 9.04 36.24
C LYS A 585 18.76 10.03 35.35
N ARG A 586 18.21 10.38 34.18
CA ARG A 586 18.95 11.09 33.12
C ARG A 586 18.34 12.44 32.72
N GLY A 587 17.16 12.78 33.20
CA GLY A 587 16.48 14.06 32.96
C GLY A 587 15.77 14.11 31.60
N GLU A 588 16.54 14.21 30.51
CA GLU A 588 15.98 14.28 29.15
C GLU A 588 16.10 12.95 28.41
N LEU A 589 15.00 12.57 27.74
CA LEU A 589 14.88 11.38 26.93
C LEU A 589 14.27 11.77 25.57
N ILE A 590 14.90 11.35 24.48
CA ILE A 590 14.37 11.53 23.13
C ILE A 590 13.60 10.25 22.78
N TYR A 591 12.29 10.37 22.57
CA TYR A 591 11.46 9.23 22.12
C TYR A 591 11.55 9.08 20.61
N ILE A 592 11.60 7.85 20.12
CA ILE A 592 11.29 7.51 18.73
C ILE A 592 10.18 6.48 18.78
N TRP A 593 8.99 6.91 18.32
CA TRP A 593 7.81 6.07 18.31
C TRP A 593 7.69 5.33 16.98
N TYR A 594 7.30 4.05 17.03
CA TYR A 594 7.21 3.22 15.85
C TYR A 594 6.33 3.85 14.76
N ARG A 595 5.11 4.28 15.12
CA ARG A 595 4.16 4.93 14.22
C ARG A 595 4.76 6.14 13.50
N ASN A 596 5.34 7.10 14.22
CA ASN A 596 5.91 8.32 13.64
C ASN A 596 7.00 8.04 12.62
N TRP A 597 7.85 7.05 12.90
CA TRP A 597 8.91 6.66 11.97
C TRP A 597 8.38 6.17 10.63
N TRP A 598 7.28 5.41 10.61
CA TRP A 598 6.71 4.85 9.39
C TRP A 598 5.79 5.82 8.64
N LEU A 599 5.06 6.68 9.36
CA LEU A 599 4.19 7.67 8.74
C LEU A 599 4.95 8.86 8.15
N ASN A 600 5.98 9.35 8.85
CA ASN A 600 6.74 10.51 8.40
C ASN A 600 8.22 10.42 8.76
N LYS A 601 8.91 9.43 8.19
CA LYS A 601 10.34 9.19 8.40
C LYS A 601 11.18 10.46 8.21
N ASN A 602 10.89 11.26 7.19
CA ASN A 602 11.70 12.46 6.90
C ASN A 602 11.56 13.53 7.99
N GLU A 603 10.35 13.83 8.44
CA GLU A 603 10.13 14.76 9.57
C GLU A 603 10.74 14.21 10.85
N GLU A 604 10.60 12.91 11.10
CA GLU A 604 11.16 12.27 12.29
C GLU A 604 12.68 12.33 12.31
N VAL A 605 13.34 12.15 11.15
CA VAL A 605 14.79 12.33 11.00
C VAL A 605 15.21 13.77 11.25
N GLN A 606 14.46 14.75 10.76
CA GLN A 606 14.72 16.17 11.00
C GLN A 606 14.56 16.52 12.49
N ARG A 607 13.48 16.03 13.13
CA ARG A 607 13.22 16.19 14.56
C ARG A 607 14.36 15.60 15.39
N LEU A 608 14.79 14.38 15.06
CA LEU A 608 15.89 13.70 15.74
C LEU A 608 17.20 14.48 15.60
N HIS A 609 17.53 14.95 14.40
CA HIS A 609 18.73 15.76 14.17
C HIS A 609 18.68 17.09 14.94
N PHE A 610 17.51 17.74 15.03
CA PHE A 610 17.34 18.95 15.81
C PHE A 610 17.54 18.69 17.32
N LEU A 611 16.91 17.66 17.88
CA LEU A 611 17.00 17.33 19.30
C LEU A 611 18.41 16.90 19.73
N LEU A 612 19.15 16.21 18.87
CA LEU A 612 20.53 15.80 19.15
C LEU A 612 21.55 16.94 19.10
N ASN A 613 21.22 18.05 18.42
CA ASN A 613 22.11 19.22 18.32
C ASN A 613 21.78 20.34 19.32
N ARG A 614 20.71 20.17 20.10
CA ARG A 614 20.28 21.09 21.15
C ARG A 614 21.05 20.83 22.44
#